data_AF-A0A430S6C4-F1
#
_entry.id   AF-A0A430S6C4-F1
#
_cell.length_a   1.000
_cell.length_b   1.000
_cell.length_c   1.000
_cell.angle_alpha   90.00
_cell.angle_beta   90.00
_cell.angle_gamma   90.00
#
_symmetry.space_group_name_H-M   'P 1'
#
loop_
_entity.id
_entity.type
_entity.pdbx_description
1 polymer ?
#
loop_
_entity_poly.entity_id
_entity_poly.type
_entity_poly.pdbx_seq_one_letter_code
_entity_poly.pdbx_strand_id
1 'polypeptide(L)' 'MRKRLTKAKLYEQAKKAFFAFHVYKNPDGPGWIAHGIHREYRSIWAATGETERKAIENLLFAKEQS' A
#
# COMPACT_ATOMS: atom_id res chain seq x y z
N MET A 1 -19.41 -11.26 4.83
CA MET A 1 -19.24 -9.87 4.37
C MET A 1 -17.97 -9.27 4.96
N ARG A 2 -16.90 -9.05 4.18
CA ARG A 2 -15.76 -8.25 4.65
C ARG A 2 -16.22 -6.81 4.84
N LYS A 3 -16.25 -6.30 6.07
CA LYS A 3 -16.52 -4.87 6.34
C LYS A 3 -15.51 -4.04 5.55
N ARG A 4 -15.98 -3.23 4.60
CA ARG A 4 -15.13 -2.33 3.80
C ARG A 4 -14.45 -1.35 4.76
N LEU A 5 -13.13 -1.43 4.89
CA LEU A 5 -12.38 -0.50 5.73
C LEU A 5 -12.51 0.92 5.17
N THR A 6 -12.65 1.92 6.02
CA THR A 6 -12.59 3.32 5.59
C THR A 6 -11.17 3.65 5.10
N LYS A 7 -11.02 4.69 4.26
CA LYS A 7 -9.70 5.12 3.76
C LYS A 7 -8.72 5.39 4.91
N ALA A 8 -9.19 6.06 5.97
CA ALA A 8 -8.39 6.34 7.17
C ALA A 8 -7.90 5.04 7.84
N LYS A 9 -8.76 4.02 7.99
CA LYS A 9 -8.35 2.74 8.59
C LYS A 9 -7.33 1.98 7.75
N LEU A 10 -7.43 2.04 6.42
CA LEU A 10 -6.42 1.46 5.52
C LEU A 10 -5.07 2.14 5.68
N TYR A 11 -5.06 3.48 5.74
CA TYR A 11 -3.86 4.26 5.98
C TYR A 11 -3.18 3.93 7.30
N GLU A 12 -3.97 3.82 8.38
CA GLU A 12 -3.47 3.44 9.70
C GLU A 12 -2.88 2.03 9.71
N GLN A 13 -3.49 1.08 8.99
CA GLN A 13 -2.93 -0.26 8.83
C GLN A 13 -1.62 -0.22 8.03
N ALA A 14 -1.54 0.54 6.94
CA ALA A 14 -0.34 0.67 6.13
C ALA A 14 0.82 1.29 6.92
N LYS A 15 0.59 2.35 7.70
CA LYS A 15 1.61 2.95 8.58
C LYS A 15 2.12 2.00 9.67
N LYS A 16 1.26 1.08 10.12
CA LYS A 16 1.63 0.04 11.09
C LYS A 16 2.45 -1.07 10.45
N ALA A 17 2.16 -1.47 9.22
CA ALA A 17 2.87 -2.54 8.52
C ALA A 17 4.20 -2.07 7.89
N PHE A 18 4.25 -0.83 7.40
CA PHE A 18 5.39 -0.29 6.66
C PHE A 18 6.04 0.90 7.38
N PHE A 19 7.37 0.94 7.40
CA PHE A 19 8.16 2.14 7.70
C PHE A 19 8.29 2.99 6.43
N ALA A 20 8.42 4.32 6.60
CA ALA A 20 8.50 5.28 5.48
C ALA A 20 7.38 5.04 4.43
N PHE A 21 6.15 4.81 4.91
CA PHE A 21 5.00 4.56 4.05
C PHE A 21 4.58 5.84 3.31
N HIS A 22 4.52 5.75 1.99
CA HIS A 22 4.05 6.83 1.12
C HIS A 22 3.15 6.28 0.01
N VAL A 23 2.27 7.15 -0.47
CA VAL A 23 1.42 6.90 -1.64
C VAL A 23 1.30 8.17 -2.46
N TYR A 24 1.46 8.06 -3.77
CA TYR A 24 1.48 9.20 -4.70
C TYR A 24 0.92 8.78 -6.06
N LYS A 25 0.56 9.76 -6.89
CA LYS A 25 0.15 9.51 -8.28
C LYS A 25 1.33 8.96 -9.07
N ASN A 26 1.10 7.94 -9.88
CA ASN A 26 2.16 7.38 -10.73
C ASN A 26 2.73 8.47 -11.65
N PRO A 27 4.04 8.77 -11.61
CA PRO A 27 4.66 9.78 -12.48
C PRO A 27 4.73 9.32 -13.94
N ASP A 28 4.78 8.01 -14.17
CA ASP A 28 5.02 7.42 -15.49
C ASP A 28 3.73 7.00 -16.20
N GLY A 29 2.56 7.25 -15.61
CA GLY A 29 1.30 6.84 -16.21
C GLY A 29 0.07 7.03 -15.32
N PRO A 30 -1.09 6.49 -15.72
CA PRO A 30 -2.30 6.56 -14.91
C PRO A 30 -2.15 5.74 -13.61
N GLY A 31 -2.91 6.14 -12.60
CA GLY A 31 -3.03 5.43 -11.33
C GLY A 31 -2.15 5.99 -10.22
N TRP A 32 -1.92 5.15 -9.21
CA TRP A 32 -1.28 5.47 -7.95
C TRP A 32 -0.28 4.38 -7.58
N ILE A 33 0.79 4.79 -6.88
CA ILE A 33 1.82 3.93 -6.34
C ILE A 33 1.80 4.09 -4.82
N ALA A 34 1.76 2.98 -4.09
CA ALA A 34 1.99 2.92 -2.66
C ALA A 34 3.26 2.12 -2.40
N HIS A 35 4.14 2.61 -1.54
CA HIS A 35 5.36 1.89 -1.18
C HIS A 35 5.75 2.14 0.29
N GLY A 36 6.63 1.28 0.78
CA GLY A 36 7.22 1.40 2.10
C GLY A 36 8.14 0.22 2.40
N ILE A 37 8.82 0.27 3.54
CA ILE A 37 9.67 -0.82 4.00
C ILE A 37 8.85 -1.70 4.94
N HIS A 38 8.58 -2.96 4.56
CA HIS A 38 7.80 -3.86 5.39
C HIS A 38 8.55 -4.11 6.71
N ARG A 39 7.89 -3.89 7.84
CA ARG A 39 8.57 -3.91 9.15
C ARG A 39 9.08 -5.29 9.55
N GLU A 40 8.31 -6.34 9.28
CA GLU A 40 8.66 -7.72 9.61
C GLU A 40 9.79 -8.25 8.73
N TYR A 41 9.60 -8.23 7.41
CA TYR A 41 10.56 -8.74 6.43
C TYR A 41 11.75 -7.81 6.14
N ARG A 42 11.71 -6.55 6.61
CA ARG A 42 12.74 -5.53 6.37
C ARG A 42 13.08 -5.31 4.88
N SER A 43 12.11 -5.50 3.99
CA SER A 43 12.26 -5.35 2.55
C SER A 43 11.38 -4.22 1.99
N ILE A 44 11.82 -3.62 0.88
CA ILE A 44 11.07 -2.54 0.21
C ILE A 44 9.95 -3.17 -0.60
N TRP A 45 8.72 -2.76 -0.34
CA TRP A 45 7.55 -3.20 -1.08
C TRP A 45 6.92 -2.01 -1.80
N ALA A 46 6.43 -2.24 -3.00
CA ALA A 46 5.68 -1.27 -3.77
C ALA A 46 4.51 -1.97 -4.47
N ALA A 47 3.39 -1.28 -4.59
CA ALA A 47 2.23 -1.75 -5.33
C ALA A 47 1.56 -0.60 -6.06
N THR A 48 1.02 -0.91 -7.23
CA THR A 48 0.25 0.03 -8.05
C THR A 48 -1.24 -0.20 -7.89
N GLY A 49 -2.05 0.81 -8.21
CA GLY A 49 -3.49 0.68 -8.31
C GLY A 49 -4.12 1.83 -9.09
N GLU A 50 -5.28 1.57 -9.71
CA GLU A 50 -6.02 2.58 -10.48
C GLU A 50 -6.49 3.76 -9.59
N THR A 51 -6.62 3.53 -8.29
CA THR A 51 -6.95 4.54 -7.29
C THR A 51 -5.98 4.46 -6.13
N GLU A 52 -5.82 5.57 -5.39
CA GLU A 52 -5.01 5.64 -4.17
C GLU A 52 -5.36 4.51 -3.20
N ARG A 53 -6.66 4.27 -3.00
CA ARG A 53 -7.15 3.18 -2.15
C ARG A 53 -6.68 1.82 -2.63
N LYS A 54 -6.81 1.55 -3.94
CA LYS A 54 -6.45 0.26 -4.54
C LYS A 54 -4.95 0.01 -4.46
N ALA A 55 -4.12 1.05 -4.60
CA ALA A 55 -2.68 0.95 -4.40
C ALA A 55 -2.32 0.55 -2.95
N ILE A 56 -2.98 1.16 -1.95
CA ILE A 56 -2.76 0.82 -0.53
C ILE A 56 -3.25 -0.59 -0.20
N GLU A 57 -4.44 -0.97 -0.70
CA GLU A 57 -4.97 -2.33 -0.54
C GLU A 57 -4.02 -3.35 -1.17
N ASN A 58 -3.55 -3.10 -2.39
CA ASN A 58 -2.59 -3.97 -3.06
C ASN A 58 -1.26 -4.07 -2.31
N LEU A 59 -0.76 -2.98 -1.72
CA LEU A 59 0.46 -3.01 -0.91
C LEU A 59 0.27 -3.84 0.37
N LEU A 60 -0.85 -3.65 1.08
CA LEU A 60 -1.16 -4.37 2.32
C LEU A 60 -1.40 -5.86 2.12
N PHE A 61 -1.97 -6.24 0.97
CA PHE A 61 -2.29 -7.63 0.63
C PHE A 61 -1.34 -8.22 -0.40
N ALA A 62 -0.24 -7.52 -0.74
CA ALA A 62 0.83 -8.09 -1.53
C ALA A 62 1.36 -9.31 -0.78
N LYS A 63 1.34 -10.48 -1.42
CA LYS A 63 2.07 -11.63 -0.91
C LYS A 63 3.56 -11.34 -1.05
N GLU A 64 4.35 -11.85 -0.11
CA GLU A 64 5.81 -11.82 -0.17
C GLU A 64 6.24 -12.21 -1.61
N GLN A 65 6.81 -11.26 -2.34
CA GLN A 65 7.35 -11.54 -3.67
C GLN A 65 8.70 -12.23 -3.42
N SER A 66 8.67 -13.56 -3.37
CA SER A 66 9.87 -14.42 -3.34
C SER A 66 10.75 -14.21 -4.56
#